data_AF-A0A1G0JJA9-F1
#
_entry.id   AF-A0A1G0JJA9-F1
#
_cell.length_a   1.000
_cell.length_b   1.000
_cell.length_c   1.000
_cell.angle_alpha   90.00
_cell.angle_beta   90.00
_cell.angle_gamma   90.00
#
_symmetry.space_group_name_H-M   'P 1'
#
loop_
_entity.id
_entity.type
_entity.pdbx_description
1 polymer ?
#
loop_
_entity_poly.entity_id
_entity_poly.type
_entity_poly.pdbx_seq_one_letter_code
_entity_poly.pdbx_strand_id
1 'polypeptide(L)'
;MPTEFTTQGNKFVIRLPASLRKKILQISRRHQRSMNSEIILLLGRYLEEQRSQDVIANDQQEALESKLSRKLRALSAEKREALLALLE
;
A
#
# COMPACT_ATOMS: atom_id res chain seq x y z
N MET A 1 23.30 -0.66 5.00
CA MET A 1 22.38 -0.15 3.97
C MET A 1 22.15 -1.29 2.99
N PRO A 2 20.91 -1.62 2.61
CA PRO A 2 20.67 -2.67 1.61
C PRO A 2 21.43 -2.35 0.32
N THR A 3 22.11 -3.34 -0.24
CA THR A 3 23.01 -3.24 -1.40
C THR A 3 22.28 -2.82 -2.69
N GLU A 4 20.96 -2.93 -2.68
CA GLU A 4 20.02 -2.57 -3.75
C GLU A 4 20.01 -1.05 -4.06
N PHE A 5 20.55 -0.24 -3.14
CA PHE A 5 20.52 1.22 -3.25
C PHE A 5 21.86 1.85 -3.65
N THR A 6 22.88 1.07 -4.05
CA THR A 6 24.21 1.60 -4.35
C THR A 6 24.54 1.65 -5.86
N THR A 7 24.77 2.88 -6.32
CA THR A 7 25.61 3.33 -7.46
C THR A 7 25.14 3.23 -8.92
N GLN A 8 24.09 2.48 -9.26
CA GLN A 8 23.53 2.45 -10.64
C GLN A 8 22.08 2.94 -10.64
N GLY A 9 21.85 4.23 -10.36
CA GLY A 9 20.51 4.80 -10.21
C GLY A 9 20.26 6.00 -11.13
N ASN A 10 19.07 6.05 -11.73
CA ASN A 10 18.59 7.21 -12.49
C ASN A 10 18.52 8.45 -11.59
N LYS A 11 19.03 9.59 -12.06
CA LYS A 11 18.96 10.86 -11.32
C LYS A 11 17.57 11.46 -11.46
N PHE A 12 16.93 11.77 -10.33
CA PHE A 12 15.63 12.42 -10.28
C PHE A 12 15.72 13.72 -9.47
N VAL A 13 15.18 14.82 -10.01
CA VAL A 13 15.20 16.14 -9.36
C VAL A 13 13.82 16.45 -8.82
N ILE A 14 13.73 16.64 -7.50
CA ILE A 14 12.46 16.90 -6.80
C ILE A 14 12.40 18.36 -6.39
N ARG A 15 11.28 19.04 -6.71
CA ARG A 15 10.97 20.35 -6.16
C ARG A 15 10.24 20.18 -4.83
N LEU A 16 10.90 20.55 -3.74
CA LEU A 16 10.33 20.49 -2.39
C LEU A 16 10.04 21.90 -1.87
N PRO A 17 8.91 22.12 -1.18
CA PRO A 17 8.70 23.32 -0.40
C PRO A 17 9.85 23.55 0.59
N ALA A 18 10.25 24.80 0.81
CA ALA A 18 11.38 25.13 1.67
C ALA A 18 11.23 24.57 3.10
N SER A 19 10.00 24.55 3.62
CA SER A 19 9.66 23.97 4.92
C SER A 19 9.96 22.46 4.97
N LEU A 20 9.58 21.72 3.93
CA LEU A 20 9.78 20.28 3.85
C LEU A 20 11.27 19.92 3.69
N ARG A 21 12.00 20.65 2.83
CA ARG A 21 13.45 20.46 2.67
C ARG A 21 14.20 20.64 3.99
N LYS A 22 13.86 21.68 4.77
CA LYS A 22 14.46 21.91 6.10
C LYS A 22 14.19 20.74 7.07
N LYS A 23 12.97 20.20 7.08
CA LYS A 23 12.61 19.03 7.90
C LYS A 23 13.46 17.81 7.52
N ILE A 24 13.59 17.51 6.23
CA ILE A 24 14.40 16.38 5.75
C ILE A 24 15.87 16.55 6.15
N LEU A 25 16.43 17.75 6.02
CA LEU A 25 17.79 18.05 6.46
C LEU A 25 17.99 17.83 7.96
N GLN A 26 17.03 18.23 8.80
CA GLN A 26 17.11 18.01 10.25
C GLN A 26 17.08 16.51 10.59
N ILE A 27 16.22 15.75 9.92
CA ILE A 27 16.12 14.29 10.09
C ILE A 27 17.42 13.62 9.64
N SER A 28 17.97 14.01 8.50
CA SER A 28 19.20 13.43 7.95
C SER A 28 20.40 13.68 8.88
N ARG A 29 20.49 14.86 9.50
CA ARG A 29 21.49 15.16 10.53
C ARG A 29 21.32 14.29 11.77
N ARG A 30 20.09 14.11 12.24
CA ARG A 30 19.79 13.25 13.40
C ARG A 30 20.18 11.80 13.15
N HIS A 31 19.89 11.28 11.95
CA HIS A 31 20.16 9.89 11.58
C HIS A 31 21.57 9.68 11.01
N GLN A 32 22.40 10.74 10.95
CA GLN A 32 23.75 10.73 10.38
C GLN A 32 23.80 10.13 8.96
N ARG A 33 22.82 10.51 8.14
CA ARG A 33 22.62 10.01 6.77
C ARG A 33 22.47 11.16 5.79
N SER A 34 22.73 10.89 4.51
CA SER A 34 22.46 11.86 3.45
C SER A 34 20.95 12.08 3.32
N MET A 35 20.52 13.28 2.88
CA MET A 35 19.11 13.53 2.58
C MET A 35 18.56 12.54 1.55
N ASN A 36 19.37 12.12 0.58
CA ASN A 36 18.98 11.13 -0.43
C ASN A 36 18.67 9.77 0.22
N SER A 37 19.55 9.30 1.11
CA SER A 37 19.34 8.04 1.83
C SER A 37 18.07 8.08 2.68
N GLU A 38 17.77 9.20 3.33
CA GLU A 38 16.53 9.37 4.08
C GLU A 38 15.29 9.37 3.18
N ILE A 39 15.34 10.05 2.04
CA ILE A 39 14.24 10.07 1.06
C ILE A 39 13.97 8.65 0.56
N ILE A 40 15.01 7.91 0.19
CA ILE A 40 14.89 6.53 -0.29
C ILE A 40 14.27 5.63 0.77
N LEU A 41 14.74 5.71 2.02
CA LEU A 41 14.19 4.90 3.12
C LEU A 41 12.73 5.23 3.42
N LEU A 42 12.37 6.52 3.40
CA LEU A 42 11.00 6.95 3.62
C LEU A 42 10.07 6.44 2.52
N LEU A 43 10.49 6.55 1.26
CA LEU A 43 9.74 6.03 0.11
C LEU A 43 9.61 4.51 0.16
N GLY A 44 10.69 3.79 0.50
CA GLY A 44 10.67 2.34 0.64
C GLY A 44 9.64 1.87 1.68
N ARG A 45 9.67 2.47 2.88
CA ARG A 45 8.71 2.16 3.95
C ARG A 45 7.27 2.45 3.54
N TYR A 46 7.04 3.61 2.91
CA TYR A 46 5.70 3.96 2.43
C TYR A 46 5.16 2.93 1.43
N LEU A 47 6.00 2.47 0.49
CA LEU A 47 5.60 1.45 -0.48
C LEU A 47 5.34 0.09 0.15
N GLU A 48 6.14 -0.31 1.16
CA GLU A 48 5.90 -1.54 1.92
C GLU A 48 4.58 -1.46 2.69
N GLU A 49 4.30 -0.35 3.35
CA GLU A 49 3.05 -0.11 4.08
C GLU A 49 1.83 -0.15 3.15
N GLN A 50 1.91 0.48 1.98
CA GLN A 50 0.84 0.43 0.96
C GLN A 50 0.63 -1.00 0.47
N ARG A 51 1.71 -1.74 0.16
CA ARG A 51 1.60 -3.14 -0.26
C ARG A 51 0.96 -4.01 0.83
N SER A 52 1.33 -3.81 2.08
CA SER A 52 0.71 -4.53 3.20
C SER A 52 -0.77 -4.19 3.33
N GLN A 53 -1.17 -2.93 3.15
CA GLN A 53 -2.57 -2.52 3.16
C GLN A 53 -3.36 -3.15 2.01
N ASP A 54 -2.81 -3.18 0.80
CA ASP A 54 -3.45 -3.80 -0.36
C ASP A 54 -3.63 -5.30 -0.17
N VAL A 55 -2.61 -5.98 0.38
CA VAL A 55 -2.71 -7.42 0.70
C VAL A 55 -3.78 -7.69 1.74
N ILE A 56 -3.86 -6.88 2.80
CA ILE A 56 -4.89 -7.01 3.85
C ILE A 56 -6.28 -6.73 3.27
N ALA A 57 -6.42 -5.71 2.42
CA ALA A 57 -7.68 -5.37 1.79
C ALA A 57 -8.15 -6.49 0.85
N ASN A 58 -7.23 -7.07 0.06
CA ASN A 58 -7.55 -8.16 -0.84
C ASN A 58 -7.90 -9.45 -0.09
N ASP A 59 -7.19 -9.78 0.98
CA ASP A 59 -7.49 -10.95 1.83
C ASP A 59 -8.86 -10.80 2.52
N GLN A 60 -9.21 -9.59 2.97
CA GLN A 60 -10.55 -9.30 3.49
C GLN A 60 -11.63 -9.44 2.41
N GLN A 61 -11.35 -8.98 1.18
CA GLN A 61 -12.26 -9.13 0.05
C GLN A 61 -12.50 -10.61 -0.29
N GLU A 62 -11.44 -11.41 -0.40
CA GLU A 62 -11.53 -12.86 -0.66
C GLU A 62 -12.27 -13.61 0.47
N ALA A 63 -12.05 -13.22 1.73
CA ALA A 63 -12.79 -13.74 2.88
C ALA A 63 -14.28 -13.40 2.82
N LEU A 64 -14.63 -12.18 2.38
CA LEU A 64 -16.01 -11.75 2.21
C LEU A 64 -16.69 -12.49 1.05
N GLU A 65 -16.02 -12.63 -0.10
CA GLU A 65 -16.52 -13.37 -1.26
C GLU A 65 -16.73 -14.86 -0.97
N SER A 66 -15.79 -15.49 -0.26
CA SER A 66 -15.93 -16.88 0.16
C SER A 66 -17.07 -17.08 1.16
N LYS A 67 -17.32 -16.10 2.05
CA LYS A 67 -18.46 -16.10 2.97
C LYS A 67 -19.79 -15.88 2.26
N LEU A 68 -19.84 -14.95 1.30
CA LEU A 68 -21.02 -14.69 0.47
C LEU A 68 -21.37 -15.91 -0.36
N SER A 69 -20.41 -16.50 -1.07
CA SER A 69 -20.63 -17.70 -1.88
C SER A 69 -21.11 -18.89 -1.04
N ARG A 70 -20.59 -19.10 0.18
CA ARG A 70 -21.11 -20.12 1.11
C ARG A 70 -22.56 -19.86 1.51
N LYS A 71 -22.89 -18.63 1.90
CA LYS A 71 -24.28 -18.26 2.25
C LYS A 71 -25.23 -18.43 1.06
N LEU A 72 -24.78 -18.06 -0.13
CA LEU A 72 -25.56 -18.11 -1.36
C LEU A 72 -25.80 -19.56 -1.82
N ARG A 73 -24.85 -20.48 -1.58
CA ARG A 73 -25.03 -21.93 -1.76
C ARG A 73 -25.93 -22.57 -0.71
N ALA A 74 -25.98 -22.03 0.51
CA ALA A 74 -26.81 -22.55 1.60
C ALA A 74 -28.29 -22.12 1.50
N LEU A 75 -28.61 -21.15 0.63
CA LEU A 75 -29.98 -20.72 0.36
C LEU A 75 -30.70 -21.71 -0.56
N SER A 76 -32.01 -21.87 -0.39
CA SER A 76 -32.86 -22.65 -1.29
C SER A 76 -32.91 -22.02 -2.69
N ALA A 77 -33.16 -22.83 -3.72
CA ALA A 77 -33.20 -22.38 -5.12
C ALA A 77 -34.17 -21.20 -5.31
N GLU A 78 -35.37 -21.27 -4.72
CA GLU A 78 -36.40 -20.22 -4.75
C GLU A 78 -35.91 -18.89 -4.16
N LYS A 79 -35.17 -18.93 -3.04
CA LYS A 79 -34.64 -17.71 -2.40
C LYS A 79 -33.48 -17.12 -3.20
N ARG A 80 -32.69 -17.97 -3.88
CA ARG A 80 -31.60 -17.54 -4.75
C ARG A 80 -32.13 -16.85 -6.00
N GLU A 81 -33.17 -17.40 -6.59
CA GLU A 81 -33.86 -16.84 -7.75
C GLU A 81 -34.55 -15.51 -7.42
N ALA A 82 -35.23 -15.43 -6.27
CA ALA A 82 -35.81 -14.17 -5.79
C ALA A 82 -34.75 -13.08 -5.50
N LEU A 83 -33.57 -13.44 -5.00
CA LEU A 83 -32.46 -12.48 -4.80
C LEU A 83 -31.86 -12.00 -6.12
N LEU A 84 -31.75 -12.88 -7.12
CA LEU A 84 -31.29 -12.49 -8.45
C LEU A 84 -32.29 -11.54 -9.12
N ALA A 85 -33.59 -11.81 -8.99
CA ALA A 85 -34.66 -10.94 -9.50
C ALA A 85 -34.75 -9.57 -8.80
N LEU A 86 -34.16 -9.39 -7.63
CA LEU A 86 -34.08 -8.11 -6.92
C LEU A 86 -32.84 -7.27 -7.33
N LEU A 87 -31.85 -7.90 -7.97
CA LEU A 87 -30.61 -7.26 -8.42
C LEU A 87 -30.67 -6.80 -9.89
N GLU A 88 -31.69 -7.23 -10.65
CA GLU A 88 -32.12 -6.63 -11.93
C GLU A 88 -32.89 -5.32 -11.70
#